data_AF-A0A264W3A3-F1
#
_entry.id   AF-A0A264W3A3-F1
#
_cell.length_a   1.000
_cell.length_b   1.000
_cell.length_c   1.000
_cell.angle_alpha   90.00
_cell.angle_beta   90.00
_cell.angle_gamma   90.00
#
_symmetry.space_group_name_H-M   'P 1'
#
loop_
_entity.id
_entity.type
_entity.pdbx_description
1 polymer ?
#
loop_
_entity_poly.entity_id
_entity_poly.type
_entity_poly.pdbx_seq_one_letter_code
_entity_poly.pdbx_strand_id
1 'polypeptide(L)' 'MAIKERTDNRKVFSNSAVDYMHENYAINKVRAQELMSAYIDEINVNDSITQHLGPDYFAIQILMAEEIIPYQPM' A
#
# COMPACT_ATOMS: atom_id res chain seq x y z
N MET A 1 24.07 -19.47 13.15
CA MET A 1 23.94 -18.88 11.80
C MET A 1 22.49 -18.41 11.69
N ALA A 2 22.23 -17.13 11.97
CA ALA A 2 20.86 -16.61 11.93
C ALA A 2 20.47 -16.39 10.47
N ILE A 3 19.56 -17.20 9.96
CA ILE A 3 18.88 -16.95 8.69
C ILE A 3 18.04 -15.70 8.95
N LYS A 4 18.57 -14.51 8.68
CA LYS A 4 17.73 -13.32 8.54
C LYS A 4 16.82 -13.63 7.36
N GLU A 5 15.57 -14.00 7.66
CA GLU A 5 14.48 -13.97 6.69
C GLU A 5 14.63 -12.65 5.93
N ARG A 6 14.95 -12.73 4.63
CA ARG A 6 14.85 -11.58 3.76
C ARG A 6 13.36 -11.28 3.68
N THR A 7 12.89 -10.42 4.56
CA THR A 7 11.52 -9.93 4.50
C THR A 7 11.34 -9.28 3.15
N ASP A 8 10.37 -9.77 2.38
CA ASP A 8 10.02 -9.20 1.09
C ASP A 8 9.39 -7.82 1.34
N ASN A 9 10.19 -6.77 1.11
CA ASN A 9 9.76 -5.38 1.29
C ASN A 9 8.46 -5.08 0.55
N ARG A 10 8.26 -5.70 -0.64
CA ARG A 10 7.04 -5.52 -1.43
C ARG A 10 5.84 -6.11 -0.71
N LYS A 11 5.98 -7.34 -0.18
CA LYS A 11 4.93 -8.00 0.59
C LYS A 11 4.57 -7.24 1.86
N VAL A 12 5.57 -6.73 2.61
CA VAL A 12 5.33 -5.92 3.81
C VAL A 12 4.59 -4.65 3.46
N PHE A 13 5.09 -3.93 2.45
CA PHE A 13 4.50 -2.67 2.01
C PHE A 13 3.06 -2.87 1.54
N SER A 14 2.79 -3.88 0.70
CA SER A 14 1.44 -4.21 0.25
C SER A 14 0.52 -4.58 1.41
N ASN A 15 0.97 -5.41 2.35
CA ASN A 15 0.15 -5.81 3.49
C ASN A 15 -0.23 -4.61 4.36
N SER A 16 0.74 -3.73 4.66
CA SER A 16 0.47 -2.51 5.42
C SER A 16 -0.52 -1.59 4.70
N ALA A 17 -0.39 -1.40 3.39
CA ALA A 17 -1.33 -0.59 2.62
C ALA A 17 -2.75 -1.20 2.61
N VAL A 18 -2.85 -2.52 2.45
CA VAL A 18 -4.12 -3.27 2.49
C VAL A 18 -4.80 -3.14 3.85
N ASP A 19 -4.03 -3.32 4.94
CA ASP A 19 -4.56 -3.19 6.30
C ASP A 19 -5.00 -1.75 6.56
N TYR A 20 -4.24 -0.76 6.11
CA TYR A 20 -4.61 0.66 6.21
C TYR A 20 -5.95 0.97 5.51
N MET A 21 -6.15 0.52 4.26
CA MET A 21 -7.41 0.69 3.54
C MET A 21 -8.58 0.03 4.29
N HIS A 22 -8.35 -1.17 4.85
CA HIS A 22 -9.38 -1.91 5.55
C HIS A 22 -9.81 -1.23 6.85
N GLU A 23 -8.84 -0.80 7.65
CA GLU A 23 -9.08 -0.25 8.98
C GLU A 23 -9.59 1.20 8.95
N ASN A 24 -9.13 2.01 8.00
CA ASN A 24 -9.42 3.46 7.99
C ASN A 24 -10.55 3.86 7.03
N TYR A 25 -10.80 3.06 5.99
CA TYR A 25 -11.77 3.39 4.93
C TYR A 25 -12.85 2.32 4.74
N ALA A 26 -12.95 1.36 5.67
CA ALA A 26 -13.93 0.27 5.65
C ALA A 26 -13.93 -0.53 4.34
N ILE A 27 -12.80 -0.58 3.65
CA ILE A 27 -12.65 -1.35 2.42
C ILE A 27 -12.57 -2.83 2.78
N ASN A 28 -13.32 -3.67 2.08
CA ASN A 28 -13.19 -5.11 2.25
C ASN A 28 -11.74 -5.56 1.98
N LYS A 29 -11.18 -6.43 2.83
CA LYS A 29 -9.77 -6.84 2.72
C LYS A 29 -9.41 -7.49 1.37
N VAL A 30 -10.31 -8.25 0.76
CA VAL A 30 -10.10 -8.83 -0.58
C VAL A 30 -10.06 -7.71 -1.63
N ARG A 31 -10.99 -6.76 -1.56
CA ARG A 31 -10.99 -5.60 -2.46
C ARG A 31 -9.72 -4.75 -2.30
N ALA A 32 -9.28 -4.51 -1.07
CA ALA A 32 -8.04 -3.78 -0.81
C ALA A 32 -6.81 -4.51 -1.40
N GLN A 33 -6.78 -5.86 -1.34
CA GLN A 33 -5.72 -6.65 -1.98
C GLN A 33 -5.75 -6.54 -3.50
N GLU A 34 -6.93 -6.57 -4.12
CA GLU A 34 -7.07 -6.38 -5.58
C GLU A 34 -6.56 -5.00 -6.00
N LEU A 35 -6.96 -3.96 -5.28
CA LEU A 35 -6.51 -2.59 -5.50
C LEU A 35 -4.98 -2.51 -5.38
N MET A 36 -4.42 -2.96 -4.27
CA MET A 36 -2.97 -2.90 -4.07
C MET A 36 -2.21 -3.71 -5.13
N SER A 37 -2.76 -4.86 -5.55
CA SER A 37 -2.14 -5.72 -6.57
C SER A 37 -2.09 -5.06 -7.95
N ALA A 38 -3.05 -4.18 -8.27
CA ALA A 38 -3.08 -3.47 -9.54
C ALA A 38 -1.96 -2.40 -9.65
N TYR A 39 -1.51 -1.83 -8.53
CA TYR A 39 -0.55 -0.72 -8.52
C TYR A 39 0.86 -1.09 -8.04
N ILE A 40 1.02 -2.19 -7.29
CA ILE A 40 2.30 -2.53 -6.63
C ILE A 40 3.47 -2.73 -7.61
N ASP A 41 3.22 -3.13 -8.85
CA ASP A 41 4.27 -3.26 -9.88
C ASP A 41 4.86 -1.92 -10.32
N GLU A 42 4.13 -0.83 -10.12
CA GLU A 42 4.56 0.54 -10.46
C GLU A 42 5.26 1.23 -9.27
N ILE A 43 5.13 0.68 -8.06
CA ILE A 43 5.69 1.26 -6.84
C ILE A 43 7.07 0.66 -6.56
N ASN A 44 8.11 1.48 -6.69
CA ASN A 44 9.44 1.08 -6.25
C ASN A 44 9.56 1.17 -4.72
N VAL A 45 9.22 0.08 -4.01
CA VAL A 45 9.24 -0.03 -2.53
C VAL A 45 10.64 0.06 -1.90
N ASN A 46 11.70 -0.01 -2.72
CA ASN A 46 13.08 0.13 -2.26
C ASN A 46 13.62 1.56 -2.43
N ASP A 47 12.85 2.44 -3.07
CA ASP A 47 13.22 3.84 -3.22
C ASP A 47 13.05 4.60 -1.89
N SER A 48 13.99 5.51 -1.62
CA SER A 48 14.02 6.29 -0.38
C SER A 48 12.79 7.19 -0.19
N ILE A 49 12.22 7.71 -1.28
CA ILE A 49 11.02 8.56 -1.24
C ILE A 49 9.81 7.68 -0.91
N THR A 50 9.66 6.54 -1.60
CA THR A 50 8.58 5.58 -1.31
C THR A 50 8.60 5.12 0.14
N GLN A 51 9.79 4.83 0.68
CA GLN A 51 9.96 4.43 2.09
C GLN A 51 9.64 5.57 3.06
N HIS A 52 9.96 6.81 2.70
CA HIS A 52 9.65 7.99 3.52
C HIS A 52 8.15 8.28 3.55
N LEU A 53 7.47 8.21 2.40
CA LEU A 53 6.03 8.44 2.29
C LEU A 53 5.22 7.30 2.93
N GLY A 54 5.73 6.07 2.82
CA GLY A 54 5.16 4.89 3.45
C GLY A 54 3.89 4.35 2.76
N PRO A 55 3.44 3.16 3.16
CA PRO A 55 2.32 2.46 2.52
C PRO A 55 0.99 3.21 2.60
N ASP A 56 0.74 3.93 3.69
CA ASP A 56 -0.50 4.68 3.93
C ASP A 56 -0.72 5.77 2.87
N TYR A 57 0.34 6.49 2.50
CA TYR A 57 0.29 7.49 1.44
C TYR A 57 -0.19 6.88 0.11
N PHE A 58 0.42 5.76 -0.29
CA PHE A 58 0.06 5.09 -1.54
C PHE A 58 -1.34 4.48 -1.46
N ALA A 59 -1.76 4.00 -0.30
CA ALA A 59 -3.12 3.52 -0.10
C ALA A 59 -4.15 4.62 -0.38
N ILE A 60 -3.94 5.84 0.15
CA ILE A 60 -4.83 6.98 -0.09
C ILE A 60 -4.82 7.37 -1.57
N GLN A 61 -3.64 7.43 -2.20
CA GLN A 61 -3.51 7.73 -3.63
C GLN A 61 -4.29 6.73 -4.50
N ILE A 62 -4.20 5.44 -4.20
CA ILE A 62 -4.97 4.39 -4.90
C ILE A 62 -6.48 4.60 -4.69
N LEU A 63 -6.92 4.84 -3.46
CA LEU A 63 -8.35 5.08 -3.19
C LEU A 63 -8.89 6.32 -3.90
N MET A 64 -8.08 7.37 -4.05
CA MET A 64 -8.46 8.56 -4.84
C MET A 64 -8.48 8.27 -6.34
N ALA A 65 -7.48 7.54 -6.86
CA ALA A 65 -7.40 7.17 -8.28
C ALA A 65 -8.58 6.30 -8.72
N GLU A 66 -9.06 5.44 -7.83
CA GLU A 66 -10.22 4.56 -8.05
C GLU A 66 -11.57 5.21 -7.68
N GLU A 67 -11.56 6.52 -7.38
CA GLU A 67 -12.75 7.31 -7.00
C GLU A 67 -13.53 6.75 -5.79
N ILE A 68 -12.87 5.95 -4.94
CA ILE A 68 -13.46 5.38 -3.72
C ILE A 68 -13.59 6.45 -2.64
N ILE A 69 -12.63 7.37 -2.60
CA ILE A 69 -12.67 8.55 -1.74
C ILE A 69 -12.53 9.83 -2.58
N PRO A 70 -13.05 10.98 -2.10
CA PRO A 70 -12.84 12.25 -2.77
C PRO A 70 -11.35 12.60 -2.86
N TYR A 71 -10.98 13.32 -3.92
CA TYR A 71 -9.64 13.89 -4.02
C TYR A 71 -9.34 14.81 -2.83
N GLN A 72 -8.15 14.63 -2.26
CA GLN A 72 -7.61 15.45 -1.18
C GLN A 72 -6.19 15.88 -1.57
N PRO A 73 -5.86 17.19 -1.50
CA PRO A 73 -4.49 17.63 -1.70
C PRO A 73 -3.62 17.10 -0.55
N MET A 74 -2.52 16.41 -0.90
CA MET A 74 -1.58 15.79 0.04
C MET A 74 -0.23 16.49 0.02
#